data_AF-A0A7Y5SLK3-F1
#
_entry.id   AF-A0A7Y5SLK3-F1
#
_cell.length_a   1.000
_cell.length_b   1.000
_cell.length_c   1.000
_cell.angle_alpha   90.00
_cell.angle_beta   90.00
_cell.angle_gamma   90.00
#
_symmetry.space_group_name_H-M   'P 1'
#
loop_
_entity.id
_entity.type
_entity.pdbx_description
1 polymer ?
#
loop_
_entity_poly.entity_id
_entity_poly.type
_entity_poly.pdbx_seq_one_letter_code
_entity_poly.pdbx_strand_id
1 'polypeptide(L)' 'MRILVGAFESRKGGLLAVFDAATGTKLAEHELPFPPVFNGIALAGGKLYLAEEDGSVSCFGSR' A
#
# COMPACT_ATOMS: atom_id res chain seq x y z
N MET A 1 -14.89 -19.95 6.19
CA MET A 1 -15.42 -18.58 6.00
C MET A 1 -15.20 -17.66 7.22
N ARG A 2 -14.04 -17.69 7.89
CA ARG A 2 -13.82 -16.87 9.13
C ARG A 2 -12.56 -15.99 9.07
N ILE A 3 -11.66 -16.28 8.14
CA ILE A 3 -10.36 -15.60 7.97
C ILE A 3 -10.46 -14.33 7.11
N LEU A 4 -11.50 -14.22 6.26
CA LEU A 4 -11.72 -13.06 5.37
C LEU A 4 -12.33 -11.85 6.09
N VAL A 5 -13.06 -12.08 7.19
CA VAL A 5 -13.81 -11.04 7.91
C VAL A 5 -12.87 -9.94 8.43
N GLY A 6 -11.78 -10.31 9.08
CA GLY A 6 -10.81 -9.32 9.59
C GLY A 6 -10.01 -8.58 8.52
N ALA A 7 -9.87 -9.14 7.31
CA ALA A 7 -9.23 -8.45 6.19
C ALA A 7 -10.18 -7.42 5.54
N PHE A 8 -11.49 -7.70 5.54
CA PHE A 8 -12.51 -6.80 4.99
C PHE A 8 -12.95 -5.71 5.98
N GLU A 9 -12.69 -5.90 7.28
CA GLU A 9 -12.95 -4.89 8.32
C GLU A 9 -11.73 -4.00 8.62
N SER A 10 -10.73 -4.00 7.73
CA SER A 10 -9.57 -3.12 7.82
C SER A 10 -8.70 -3.31 9.07
N ARG A 11 -8.85 -4.45 9.76
CA ARG A 11 -8.20 -4.73 11.06
C ARG A 11 -6.80 -5.32 10.94
N LYS A 12 -6.22 -5.38 9.74
CA LYS A 12 -4.90 -5.97 9.48
C LYS A 12 -3.90 -5.01 8.84
N GLY A 13 -4.22 -3.72 8.74
CA GLY A 13 -3.41 -2.76 8.02
C GLY A 13 -3.33 -3.12 6.53
N GLY A 14 -2.20 -2.82 5.91
CA GLY A 14 -1.96 -3.12 4.49
C GLY A 14 -0.52 -3.48 4.18
N LEU A 15 -0.28 -3.83 2.91
CA LEU A 15 1.05 -4.11 2.41
C LEU A 15 1.28 -3.38 1.09
N LEU A 16 2.32 -2.55 1.05
CA LEU A 16 2.85 -1.99 -0.19
C LEU A 16 4.04 -2.85 -0.64
N ALA A 17 3.83 -3.64 -1.69
CA ALA A 17 4.87 -4.46 -2.29
C ALA A 17 5.34 -3.87 -3.62
N VAL A 18 6.65 -3.79 -3.82
CA VAL A 18 7.29 -3.28 -5.03
C VAL A 18 7.88 -4.46 -5.79
N PHE A 19 7.57 -4.54 -7.08
CA PHE A 19 8.07 -5.60 -7.96
C PHE A 19 8.82 -5.01 -9.13
N ASP A 20 9.86 -5.71 -9.57
CA ASP A 20 10.47 -5.48 -10.85
C ASP A 20 9.48 -5.88 -11.96
N ALA A 21 9.17 -4.94 -12.85
CA ALA A 21 8.12 -5.13 -13.85
C ALA A 21 8.49 -6.16 -14.93
N ALA A 22 9.79 -6.38 -15.18
CA ALA A 22 10.25 -7.29 -16.22
C ALA A 22 10.29 -8.75 -15.75
N THR A 23 10.70 -8.96 -14.49
CA THR A 23 10.95 -10.29 -13.93
C THR A 23 9.88 -10.74 -12.94
N GLY A 24 9.06 -9.82 -12.42
CA GLY A 24 8.12 -10.09 -11.33
C GLY A 24 8.81 -10.32 -9.97
N THR A 25 10.10 -10.03 -9.86
CA THR A 25 10.86 -10.19 -8.61
C THR A 25 10.42 -9.14 -7.59
N LYS A 26 10.13 -9.54 -6.35
CA LYS A 26 9.82 -8.59 -5.27
C LYS A 26 11.10 -7.84 -4.87
N LEU A 27 11.08 -6.52 -5.00
CA LEU A 27 12.20 -5.63 -4.71
C LEU A 27 12.13 -5.05 -3.30
N ALA A 28 10.92 -4.71 -2.84
CA ALA A 28 10.71 -4.11 -1.52
C ALA A 28 9.30 -4.41 -1.00
N GLU A 29 9.12 -4.23 0.30
CA GLU A 29 7.87 -4.41 1.02
C GLU A 29 7.81 -3.41 2.17
N HIS A 30 6.65 -2.78 2.34
CA HIS A 30 6.37 -1.87 3.44
C HIS A 30 5.02 -2.24 4.07
N GLU A 31 5.05 -2.49 5.38
CA GLU A 31 3.83 -2.60 6.17
C GLU A 31 3.16 -1.23 6.26
N LEU A 32 1.84 -1.23 6.09
CA LEU A 32 1.00 -0.04 6.19
C LEU A 32 0.18 -0.09 7.48
N PRO A 33 0.10 1.01 8.24
CA PRO A 33 -0.68 1.05 9.47
C PRO A 33 -2.18 0.85 9.20
N PHE A 34 -2.66 1.29 8.05
CA PHE A 34 -4.05 1.12 7.62
C PHE A 34 -4.10 0.52 6.20
N PRO A 35 -5.21 -0.12 5.82
CA PRO A 35 -5.33 -0.65 4.46
C PRO A 35 -5.28 0.48 3.42
N PRO A 36 -4.75 0.22 2.22
CA PRO A 36 -4.78 1.18 1.14
C PRO A 36 -6.20 1.35 0.60
N VAL A 37 -6.58 2.58 0.27
CA VAL A 37 -7.81 2.83 -0.51
C VAL A 37 -7.68 2.14 -1.87
N PHE A 38 -8.78 1.55 -2.36
CA PHE A 38 -8.80 0.93 -3.68
C PHE A 38 -8.43 1.97 -4.76
N ASN A 39 -7.40 1.67 -5.56
CA ASN A 39 -6.82 2.60 -6.54
C ASN A 39 -6.33 3.94 -5.93
N GLY A 40 -5.89 3.93 -4.68
CA GLY A 40 -5.42 5.12 -3.95
C GLY A 40 -3.95 5.52 -4.19
N ILE A 41 -3.29 5.02 -5.24
CA ILE A 41 -1.87 5.30 -5.52
C ILE A 41 -1.72 6.33 -6.63
N ALA A 42 -0.86 7.33 -6.43
CA ALA A 42 -0.45 8.29 -7.44
C ALA A 42 1.07 8.50 -7.45
N LEU A 43 1.61 8.86 -8.62
CA LEU A 43 3.01 9.23 -8.80
C LEU A 43 3.10 10.68 -9.25
N ALA A 44 3.86 11.50 -8.53
CA ALA A 44 4.10 12.89 -8.89
C ALA A 44 5.45 13.35 -8.34
N GLY A 45 6.20 14.14 -9.12
CA GLY A 45 7.47 14.73 -8.65
C GLY A 45 8.53 13.71 -8.20
N GLY A 46 8.54 12.51 -8.78
CA GLY A 46 9.46 11.44 -8.40
C GLY A 46 9.13 10.76 -7.07
N LYS A 47 7.91 10.96 -6.55
CA LYS A 47 7.43 10.38 -5.28
C LYS A 47 6.14 9.59 -5.52
N LEU A 48 5.94 8.57 -4.69
CA LEU A 48 4.70 7.79 -4.62
C LEU A 48 3.86 8.28 -3.46
N TYR A 49 2.60 8.57 -3.74
CA TYR A 49 1.59 8.96 -2.76
C TYR A 49 0.56 7.84 -2.67
N LEU A 50 0.24 7.45 -1.44
CA LEU A 50 -0.72 6.39 -1.15
C LEU A 50 -1.75 6.88 -0.15
N ALA A 51 -3.03 6.87 -0.54
CA ALA A 51 -4.14 7.10 0.35
C ALA A 51 -4.51 5.82 1.12
N GLU A 52 -4.68 5.93 2.42
CA GLU A 52 -5.07 4.84 3.32
C GLU A 52 -6.49 5.07 3.87
N GLU A 53 -7.17 4.00 4.30
CA GLU A 53 -8.59 4.04 4.69
C GLU A 53 -8.87 4.84 5.97
N ASP A 54 -7.84 5.20 6.75
CA ASP A 54 -7.96 6.14 7.88
C ASP A 54 -8.02 7.61 7.43
N GLY A 55 -7.89 7.88 6.13
CA GLY A 55 -7.89 9.22 5.54
C GLY A 55 -6.50 9.86 5.46
N SER A 56 -5.44 9.15 5.87
CA SER A 56 -4.06 9.63 5.71
C SER A 56 -3.54 9.45 4.28
N VAL A 57 -2.47 10.20 3.97
CA VAL A 57 -1.72 10.05 2.72
C VAL A 57 -0.24 9.89 3.04
N SER A 58 0.28 8.69 2.82
CA SER A 58 1.69 8.36 2.97
C SER A 58 2.48 8.75 1.70
N CYS A 59 3.72 9.21 1.88
CA CYS A 59 4.60 9.62 0.78
C CYS A 59 5.92 8.83 0.82
N PHE A 60 6.28 8.21 -0.29
CA PHE A 60 7.49 7.41 -0.45
C PHE A 60 8.41 8.02 -1.52
N GLY A 61 9.70 8.08 -1.24
CA GLY A 61 10.73 8.66 -2.10
C GLY A 61 11.73 9.51 -1.33
N SER A 62 12.96 9.67 -1.85
CA SER A 62 13.97 10.55 -1.26
C SER A 62 13.56 12.01 -1.34
N ARG A 63 14.13 12.85 -0.47
CA ARG A 63 13.85 14.29 -0.45
C ARG A 63 14.21 14.93 -1.77
#